data_AF-A0A7S1VJQ1-F1
#
_entry.id   AF-A0A7S1VJQ1-F1
#
_cell.length_a   1.000
_cell.length_b   1.000
_cell.length_c   1.000
_cell.angle_alpha   90.00
_cell.angle_beta   90.00
_cell.angle_gamma   90.00
#
_symmetry.space_group_name_H-M   'P 1'
#
loop_
_entity.id
_entity.type
_entity.pdbx_description
1 polymer ?
#
loop_
_entity_poly.entity_id
_entity_poly.type
_entity_poly.pdbx_seq_one_letter_code
_entity_poly.pdbx_strand_id
1 'polypeptide(L)'
;MIVGILVPFTSFRYRVQAILLTSLSCGLAASYRSLNTFGDKLSVIWRESRAGMNRPAFYLGTLTFEVLVPNIYLPFCLMMGLFFLLGPHGSFGEMYLAVTLGFWPFAALGRLMSMIMARETSQMATVLLIIGLHLNGSMLPTINELASFPSVNSETVARALLAASPARWLAEYMFAIELGAFPPSRELEADAELDFYSYRRDAPSIVSWALILQGIVFDALALAAMMLLHRPEQNRAKWKTVVKDRLAH
;
A
#
# COMPACT_ATOMS: atom_id res chain seq x y z
N MET A 1 35.93 -12.26 12.42
CA MET A 1 35.24 -11.07 11.88
C MET A 1 34.01 -11.40 11.01
N ILE A 2 33.73 -12.67 10.67
CA ILE A 2 32.53 -13.07 9.91
C ILE A 2 31.31 -13.31 10.84
N VAL A 3 31.57 -13.74 12.08
CA VAL A 3 30.51 -13.98 13.09
C VAL A 3 29.77 -12.70 13.48
N GLY A 4 30.43 -11.54 13.51
CA GLY A 4 29.80 -10.26 13.85
C GLY A 4 28.82 -9.72 12.81
N ILE A 5 28.92 -10.17 11.55
CA ILE A 5 27.99 -9.79 10.46
C ILE A 5 26.77 -10.71 10.44
N LEU A 6 26.90 -11.97 10.91
CA LEU A 6 25.81 -12.95 10.94
C LEU A 6 24.95 -12.87 12.22
N VAL A 7 25.53 -12.45 13.35
CA VAL A 7 24.79 -12.33 14.62
C VAL A 7 23.61 -11.33 14.59
N PRO A 8 23.65 -10.15 13.92
CA PRO A 8 22.48 -9.24 13.90
C PRO A 8 21.24 -9.84 13.20
N PHE A 9 21.41 -10.77 12.25
CA PHE A 9 20.31 -11.46 11.58
C PHE A 9 19.55 -12.44 12.50
N THR A 10 20.10 -12.76 13.67
CA THR A 10 19.43 -13.64 14.65
C THR A 10 18.55 -12.87 15.65
N SER A 11 18.68 -11.54 15.69
CA SER A 11 17.91 -10.70 16.61
C SER A 11 16.48 -10.50 16.09
N PHE A 12 15.50 -10.73 16.97
CA PHE A 12 14.07 -10.61 16.62
C PHE A 12 13.74 -9.21 16.06
N ARG A 13 14.30 -8.16 16.67
CA ARG A 13 14.12 -6.75 16.25
C ARG A 13 14.59 -6.45 14.82
N TYR A 14 15.66 -7.07 14.36
CA TYR A 14 16.12 -6.87 12.98
C TYR A 14 15.11 -7.44 11.97
N ARG A 15 14.49 -8.58 12.30
CA ARG A 15 13.49 -9.25 11.44
C ARG A 15 12.21 -8.45 11.32
N VAL A 16 11.76 -7.88 12.45
CA VAL A 16 10.68 -6.89 12.48
C VAL A 16 10.96 -5.78 11.49
N GLN A 17 12.14 -5.14 11.57
CA GLN A 17 12.52 -4.07 10.67
C GLN A 17 12.60 -4.50 9.20
N ALA A 18 13.06 -5.72 8.93
CA ALA A 18 13.11 -6.31 7.59
C ALA A 18 11.71 -6.48 6.97
N ILE A 19 10.74 -6.96 7.75
CA ILE A 19 9.33 -7.09 7.33
C ILE A 19 8.75 -5.71 7.02
N LEU A 20 8.97 -4.74 7.90
CA LEU A 20 8.47 -3.37 7.74
C LEU A 20 9.07 -2.68 6.50
N LEU A 21 10.37 -2.87 6.27
CA LEU A 21 11.05 -2.38 5.08
C LEU A 21 10.50 -3.02 3.79
N THR A 22 10.21 -4.31 3.85
CA THR A 22 9.64 -5.05 2.72
C THR A 22 8.22 -4.59 2.40
N SER A 23 7.38 -4.40 3.43
CA SER A 23 6.05 -3.81 3.29
C SER A 23 6.11 -2.41 2.65
N LEU A 24 7.01 -1.55 3.15
CA LEU A 24 7.18 -0.20 2.62
C LEU A 24 7.63 -0.21 1.16
N SER A 25 8.61 -1.06 0.83
CA SER A 25 9.12 -1.22 -0.54
C SER A 25 8.02 -1.71 -1.47
N CYS A 26 7.19 -2.66 -1.02
CA CYS A 26 6.01 -3.12 -1.75
C CYS A 26 5.03 -1.98 -2.01
N GLY A 27 4.69 -1.20 -0.98
CA GLY A 27 3.76 -0.07 -1.11
C GLY A 27 4.25 0.98 -2.10
N LEU A 28 5.52 1.38 -2.01
CA LEU A 28 6.12 2.38 -2.90
C LEU A 28 6.20 1.88 -4.35
N ALA A 29 6.66 0.64 -4.56
CA ALA A 29 6.79 0.07 -5.90
C ALA A 29 5.42 -0.07 -6.59
N ALA A 30 4.42 -0.57 -5.87
CA ALA A 30 3.06 -0.73 -6.37
C ALA A 30 2.41 0.61 -6.71
N SER A 31 2.46 1.57 -5.79
CA SER A 31 1.82 2.87 -5.98
C SER A 31 2.50 3.67 -7.08
N TYR A 32 3.84 3.67 -7.15
CA TYR A 32 4.60 4.42 -8.15
C TYR A 32 4.33 3.90 -9.56
N ARG A 33 4.34 2.57 -9.74
CA ARG A 33 4.01 1.95 -11.01
C ARG A 33 2.60 2.33 -11.44
N SER A 34 1.62 2.14 -10.56
CA SER A 34 0.23 2.34 -10.92
C SER A 34 -0.07 3.82 -11.22
N LEU A 35 0.60 4.73 -10.52
CA LEU A 35 0.50 6.17 -10.76
C LEU A 35 1.00 6.55 -12.15
N ASN A 36 2.15 6.03 -12.59
CA ASN A 36 2.70 6.35 -13.91
C ASN A 36 1.90 5.70 -15.04
N THR A 37 1.57 4.42 -14.91
CA THR A 37 0.84 3.67 -15.95
C THR A 37 -0.57 4.21 -16.16
N PHE A 38 -1.29 4.49 -15.08
CA PHE A 38 -2.65 5.02 -15.17
C PHE A 38 -2.68 6.53 -15.43
N GLY A 39 -1.79 7.30 -14.80
CA GLY A 39 -1.72 8.75 -14.95
C GLY A 39 -1.47 9.21 -16.39
N ASP A 40 -0.64 8.47 -17.13
CA ASP A 40 -0.33 8.77 -18.54
C ASP A 40 -1.53 8.50 -19.45
N LYS A 41 -2.30 7.45 -19.16
CA LYS A 41 -3.49 7.06 -19.92
C LYS A 41 -4.70 7.92 -19.61
N LEU A 42 -4.70 8.64 -18.50
CA LEU A 42 -5.84 9.45 -18.07
C LEU A 42 -6.31 10.44 -19.15
N SER A 43 -5.38 11.07 -19.86
CA SER A 43 -5.69 12.01 -20.95
C SER A 43 -6.45 11.35 -22.11
N VAL A 44 -6.06 10.11 -22.45
CA VAL A 44 -6.72 9.28 -23.47
C VAL A 44 -8.10 8.86 -22.99
N ILE A 45 -8.23 8.41 -21.74
CA ILE A 45 -9.53 8.03 -21.13
C ILE A 45 -10.54 9.16 -21.25
N TRP A 46 -10.14 10.38 -20.91
CA TRP A 46 -11.02 11.54 -20.99
C TRP A 46 -11.41 11.90 -22.42
N ARG A 47 -10.49 11.73 -23.37
CA ARG A 47 -10.75 11.96 -24.80
C ARG A 47 -11.75 10.92 -25.32
N GLU A 48 -11.50 9.64 -25.10
CA GLU A 48 -12.37 8.55 -25.56
C GLU A 48 -13.74 8.60 -24.90
N SER A 49 -13.80 9.00 -23.64
CA SER A 49 -15.09 9.22 -22.97
C SER A 49 -15.91 10.34 -23.60
N ARG A 50 -15.27 11.39 -24.12
CA ARG A 50 -15.98 12.46 -24.86
C ARG A 50 -16.47 11.98 -26.22
N ALA A 51 -15.83 10.96 -26.80
CA ALA A 51 -16.27 10.28 -28.01
C ALA A 51 -17.41 9.27 -27.77
N GLY A 52 -17.90 9.14 -26.53
CA GLY A 52 -19.04 8.29 -26.18
C GLY A 52 -18.66 6.90 -25.64
N MET A 53 -17.37 6.61 -25.41
CA MET A 53 -16.98 5.35 -24.77
C MET A 53 -17.37 5.32 -23.29
N ASN A 54 -17.83 4.15 -22.84
CA ASN A 54 -18.23 3.93 -21.46
C ASN A 54 -17.01 3.94 -20.51
N ARG A 55 -17.01 4.88 -19.54
CA ARG A 55 -15.93 5.09 -18.56
C ARG A 55 -15.65 3.85 -17.70
N PRO A 56 -16.62 3.26 -16.99
CA PRO A 56 -16.39 2.05 -16.20
C PRO A 56 -15.87 0.86 -17.02
N ALA A 57 -16.32 0.68 -18.27
CA ALA A 57 -15.80 -0.39 -19.12
C ALA A 57 -14.31 -0.18 -19.44
N PHE A 58 -13.89 1.05 -19.70
CA PHE A 58 -12.48 1.38 -19.91
C PHE A 58 -11.66 1.17 -18.63
N TYR A 59 -12.17 1.61 -17.47
CA TYR A 59 -11.49 1.42 -16.19
C TYR A 59 -11.27 -0.07 -15.91
N LEU A 60 -12.31 -0.90 -16.07
CA LEU A 60 -12.22 -2.35 -15.85
C LEU A 60 -11.28 -3.03 -16.85
N GLY A 61 -11.27 -2.62 -18.12
CA GLY A 61 -10.32 -3.13 -19.11
C GLY A 61 -8.87 -2.80 -18.75
N THR A 62 -8.62 -1.57 -18.29
CA THR A 62 -7.30 -1.12 -17.82
C THR A 62 -6.91 -1.87 -16.55
N LEU A 63 -7.84 -2.01 -15.61
CA LEU A 63 -7.65 -2.75 -14.37
C LEU A 63 -7.24 -4.20 -14.67
N THR A 64 -7.95 -4.88 -15.56
CA THR A 64 -7.67 -6.28 -15.93
C THR A 64 -6.25 -6.41 -16.47
N PHE A 65 -5.86 -5.57 -17.43
CA PHE A 65 -4.53 -5.64 -18.04
C PHE A 65 -3.39 -5.22 -17.08
N GLU A 66 -3.61 -4.18 -16.28
CA GLU A 66 -2.61 -3.61 -15.37
C GLU A 66 -2.49 -4.35 -14.03
N VAL A 67 -3.52 -5.08 -13.62
CA VAL A 67 -3.51 -5.90 -12.40
C VAL A 67 -2.95 -7.28 -12.70
N LEU A 68 -3.45 -7.99 -13.72
CA LEU A 68 -3.15 -9.43 -13.89
C LEU A 68 -1.67 -9.70 -14.19
N VAL A 69 -1.06 -9.00 -15.14
CA VAL A 69 0.32 -9.29 -15.55
C VAL A 69 1.35 -8.72 -14.56
N PRO A 70 1.25 -7.43 -14.17
CA PRO A 70 2.30 -6.80 -13.39
C PRO A 70 2.19 -7.00 -11.89
N ASN A 71 0.98 -7.15 -11.33
CA ASN A 71 0.85 -7.42 -9.89
C ASN A 71 1.27 -8.86 -9.54
N ILE A 72 1.52 -9.72 -10.52
CA ILE A 72 2.11 -11.05 -10.30
C ILE A 72 3.64 -10.96 -10.47
N TYR A 73 4.10 -10.33 -11.56
CA TYR A 73 5.51 -10.28 -11.91
C TYR A 73 6.35 -9.34 -11.02
N LEU A 74 5.88 -8.13 -10.70
CA LEU A 74 6.68 -7.19 -9.89
C LEU A 74 6.89 -7.67 -8.45
N PRO A 75 5.87 -8.19 -7.75
CA PRO A 75 6.07 -8.83 -6.45
C PRO A 75 7.10 -9.96 -6.51
N PHE A 76 7.14 -10.71 -7.61
CA PHE A 76 8.10 -11.78 -7.78
C PHE A 76 9.53 -11.24 -7.87
N CYS A 77 9.77 -10.23 -8.70
CA CYS A 77 11.08 -9.57 -8.78
C CYS A 77 11.51 -8.93 -7.45
N LEU A 78 10.56 -8.26 -6.77
CA LEU A 78 10.80 -7.64 -5.47
C LEU A 78 11.17 -8.70 -4.43
N MET A 79 10.42 -9.80 -4.38
CA MET A 79 10.68 -10.92 -3.47
C MET A 79 11.98 -11.63 -3.78
N MET A 80 12.32 -11.86 -5.05
CA MET A 80 13.61 -12.44 -5.40
C MET A 80 14.75 -11.60 -4.81
N GLY A 81 14.74 -10.27 -4.99
CA GLY A 81 15.77 -9.40 -4.42
C GLY A 81 15.80 -9.39 -2.88
N LEU A 82 14.63 -9.17 -2.25
CA LEU A 82 14.54 -9.01 -0.80
C LEU A 82 14.68 -10.32 -0.02
N PHE A 83 14.17 -11.43 -0.55
CA PHE A 83 14.25 -12.73 0.09
C PHE A 83 15.70 -13.21 0.22
N PHE A 84 16.51 -13.06 -0.84
CA PHE A 84 17.94 -13.39 -0.79
C PHE A 84 18.75 -12.46 0.11
N LEU A 85 18.33 -11.19 0.24
CA LEU A 85 19.02 -10.22 1.09
C LEU A 85 18.69 -10.37 2.57
N LEU A 86 17.43 -10.67 2.90
CA LEU A 86 16.91 -10.67 4.27
C LEU A 86 16.94 -12.04 4.93
N GLY A 87 16.92 -13.12 4.14
CA GLY A 87 16.90 -14.51 4.64
C GLY A 87 15.75 -14.80 5.61
N PRO A 88 14.48 -14.53 5.24
CA PRO A 88 13.34 -14.85 6.09
C PRO A 88 13.21 -16.37 6.30
N HIS A 89 12.66 -16.78 7.44
CA HIS A 89 12.43 -18.20 7.74
C HIS A 89 11.15 -18.75 7.11
N GLY A 90 10.19 -17.87 6.82
CA GLY A 90 8.97 -18.21 6.11
C GLY A 90 9.24 -18.84 4.74
N SER A 91 8.31 -19.66 4.27
CA SER A 91 8.41 -20.21 2.92
C SER A 91 8.35 -19.08 1.87
N PHE A 92 9.14 -19.21 0.81
CA PHE A 92 9.14 -18.22 -0.29
C PHE A 92 7.73 -18.04 -0.87
N GLY A 93 6.97 -19.13 -1.02
CA GLY A 93 5.62 -19.11 -1.58
C GLY A 93 4.63 -18.29 -0.74
N GLU A 94 4.67 -18.43 0.58
CA GLU A 94 3.77 -17.68 1.48
C GLU A 94 4.14 -16.20 1.54
N MET A 95 5.43 -15.87 1.61
CA MET A 95 5.91 -14.49 1.55
C MET A 95 5.58 -13.82 0.20
N TYR A 96 5.73 -14.57 -0.91
CA TYR A 96 5.33 -14.09 -2.23
C TYR A 96 3.82 -13.84 -2.34
N LEU A 97 3.00 -14.73 -1.76
CA LEU A 97 1.56 -14.53 -1.71
C LEU A 97 1.20 -13.29 -0.87
N ALA A 98 1.86 -13.10 0.28
CA ALA A 98 1.70 -11.91 1.11
C ALA A 98 1.89 -10.62 0.31
N VAL A 99 3.03 -10.52 -0.37
CA VAL A 99 3.42 -9.32 -1.12
C VAL A 99 2.53 -9.14 -2.33
N THR A 100 2.15 -10.22 -3.01
CA THR A 100 1.19 -10.16 -4.13
C THR A 100 -0.16 -9.60 -3.69
N LEU A 101 -0.70 -10.08 -2.56
CA LEU A 101 -1.95 -9.59 -1.99
C LEU A 101 -1.84 -8.14 -1.52
N GLY A 102 -0.72 -7.77 -0.89
CA GLY A 102 -0.43 -6.40 -0.48
C GLY A 102 -0.23 -5.43 -1.64
N PHE A 103 0.27 -5.90 -2.78
CA PHE A 103 0.53 -5.07 -3.95
C PHE A 103 -0.74 -4.45 -4.52
N TRP A 104 -1.87 -5.17 -4.45
CA TRP A 104 -3.15 -4.71 -4.99
C TRP A 104 -3.65 -3.42 -4.35
N PRO A 105 -3.90 -3.33 -3.02
CA PRO A 105 -4.44 -2.12 -2.42
C PRO A 105 -3.52 -0.91 -2.60
N PHE A 106 -2.20 -1.10 -2.58
CA PHE A 106 -1.26 -0.01 -2.86
C PHE A 106 -1.27 0.46 -4.31
N ALA A 107 -1.44 -0.46 -5.27
CA ALA A 107 -1.64 -0.08 -6.66
C ALA A 107 -2.96 0.70 -6.84
N ALA A 108 -4.04 0.27 -6.19
CA ALA A 108 -5.33 0.97 -6.21
C ALA A 108 -5.23 2.39 -5.62
N LEU A 109 -4.49 2.57 -4.51
CA LEU A 109 -4.17 3.90 -3.97
C LEU A 109 -3.38 4.76 -4.97
N GLY A 110 -2.40 4.19 -5.68
CA GLY A 110 -1.68 4.88 -6.74
C GLY A 110 -2.60 5.38 -7.86
N ARG A 111 -3.57 4.54 -8.29
CA ARG A 111 -4.60 4.95 -9.27
C ARG A 111 -5.46 6.08 -8.73
N LEU A 112 -5.97 5.96 -7.51
CA LEU A 112 -6.78 6.98 -6.87
C LEU A 112 -6.04 8.33 -6.82
N MET A 113 -4.78 8.33 -6.38
CA MET A 113 -3.97 9.55 -6.30
C MET A 113 -3.70 10.16 -7.68
N SER A 114 -3.47 9.34 -8.70
CA SER A 114 -3.29 9.82 -10.07
C SER A 114 -4.53 10.53 -10.63
N MET A 115 -5.73 10.22 -10.12
CA MET A 115 -6.97 10.89 -10.50
C MET A 115 -7.18 12.20 -9.75
N ILE A 116 -6.94 12.20 -8.43
CA ILE A 116 -7.19 13.34 -7.55
C ILE A 116 -6.19 14.47 -7.80
N MET A 117 -4.90 14.14 -8.00
CA MET A 117 -3.81 15.12 -7.99
C MET A 117 -3.21 15.39 -9.37
N ALA A 118 -2.67 16.61 -9.55
CA ALA A 118 -1.87 17.02 -10.71
C ALA A 118 -0.74 16.00 -11.00
N ARG A 119 -0.33 15.74 -12.25
CA ARG A 119 0.71 14.71 -12.52
C ARG A 119 2.00 15.09 -11.81
N GLU A 120 2.29 16.38 -11.81
CA GLU A 120 3.45 17.04 -11.22
C GLU A 120 3.51 16.88 -9.69
N THR A 121 2.36 16.87 -9.00
CA THR A 121 2.29 16.76 -7.53
C THR A 121 1.90 15.37 -7.04
N SER A 122 1.31 14.55 -7.92
CA SER A 122 0.75 13.23 -7.58
C SER A 122 1.81 12.26 -7.07
N GLN A 123 3.02 12.27 -7.64
CA GLN A 123 4.09 11.36 -7.23
C GLN A 123 4.51 11.61 -5.78
N MET A 124 4.82 12.86 -5.43
CA MET A 124 5.23 13.23 -4.07
C MET A 124 4.10 12.97 -3.06
N ALA A 125 2.86 13.37 -3.40
CA ALA A 125 1.71 13.16 -2.54
C ALA A 125 1.45 11.67 -2.27
N THR A 126 1.64 10.82 -3.28
CA THR A 126 1.48 9.37 -3.14
C THR A 126 2.55 8.77 -2.24
N VAL A 127 3.82 9.15 -2.41
CA VAL A 127 4.90 8.68 -1.54
C VAL A 127 4.64 9.07 -0.08
N LEU A 128 4.25 10.33 0.16
CA LEU A 128 3.92 10.81 1.50
C LEU A 128 2.72 10.06 2.10
N LEU A 129 1.69 9.77 1.30
CA LEU A 129 0.54 8.97 1.72
C LEU A 129 0.97 7.55 2.12
N ILE A 130 1.78 6.89 1.30
CA ILE A 130 2.27 5.53 1.57
C ILE A 130 3.12 5.50 2.85
N ILE A 131 4.03 6.46 3.02
CA ILE A 131 4.82 6.58 4.26
C ILE A 131 3.88 6.83 5.46
N GLY A 132 2.91 7.73 5.32
CA GLY A 132 1.92 8.01 6.36
C GLY A 132 1.13 6.76 6.77
N LEU A 133 0.72 5.93 5.80
CA LEU A 133 0.02 4.67 6.06
C LEU A 133 0.91 3.64 6.76
N HIS A 134 2.21 3.60 6.45
CA HIS A 134 3.18 2.71 7.10
C HIS A 134 3.52 3.15 8.51
N LEU A 135 3.66 4.47 8.74
CA LEU A 135 3.79 5.01 10.08
C LEU A 135 2.58 4.59 10.89
N ASN A 136 1.39 5.05 10.51
CA ASN A 136 0.18 4.82 11.30
C ASN A 136 -0.21 3.34 11.42
N GLY A 137 0.01 2.48 10.43
CA GLY A 137 -0.49 1.10 10.47
C GLY A 137 0.53 0.04 10.84
N SER A 138 1.78 0.21 10.42
CA SER A 138 2.77 -0.87 10.38
C SER A 138 3.83 -0.75 11.47
N MET A 139 4.23 0.46 11.87
CA MET A 139 5.34 0.65 12.83
C MET A 139 4.84 1.17 14.19
N LEU A 140 4.18 2.33 14.23
CA LEU A 140 3.73 3.01 15.45
C LEU A 140 2.63 4.01 15.05
N PRO A 141 1.48 4.09 15.73
CA PRO A 141 1.28 3.80 17.15
C PRO A 141 0.61 2.45 17.44
N THR A 142 0.81 1.94 18.66
CA THR A 142 0.03 0.80 19.17
C THR A 142 -1.44 1.20 19.35
N ILE A 143 -2.37 0.23 19.40
CA ILE A 143 -3.80 0.52 19.61
C ILE A 143 -4.01 1.34 20.90
N ASN A 144 -3.28 0.98 21.96
CA ASN A 144 -3.35 1.64 23.27
C ASN A 144 -2.81 3.07 23.23
N GLU A 145 -1.69 3.28 22.53
CA GLU A 145 -1.14 4.62 22.31
C GLU A 145 -2.09 5.48 21.49
N LEU A 146 -2.67 4.94 20.42
CA LEU A 146 -3.61 5.68 19.59
C LEU A 146 -4.90 6.04 20.33
N ALA A 147 -5.41 5.14 21.17
CA ALA A 147 -6.58 5.38 22.02
C ALA A 147 -6.32 6.45 23.10
N SER A 148 -5.05 6.65 23.51
CA SER A 148 -4.65 7.66 24.49
C SER A 148 -4.66 9.09 23.94
N PHE A 149 -4.72 9.27 22.61
CA PHE A 149 -4.78 10.61 22.02
C PHE A 149 -6.14 11.27 22.28
N PRO A 150 -6.15 12.56 22.72
CA PRO A 150 -7.39 13.29 23.00
C PRO A 150 -8.37 13.37 21.82
N SER A 151 -7.86 13.34 20.59
CA SER A 151 -8.65 13.43 19.36
C SER A 151 -9.35 12.13 18.97
N VAL A 152 -8.86 10.98 19.45
CA VAL A 152 -9.40 9.66 19.14
C VAL A 152 -10.25 9.17 20.30
N ASN A 153 -9.71 9.25 21.53
CA ASN A 153 -10.34 8.95 22.84
C ASN A 153 -11.28 7.73 22.86
N SER A 154 -11.05 6.76 21.97
CA SER A 154 -11.88 5.59 21.75
C SER A 154 -11.05 4.50 21.10
N GLU A 155 -10.97 3.36 21.77
CA GLU A 155 -10.28 2.18 21.26
C GLU A 155 -10.86 1.69 19.93
N THR A 156 -12.18 1.81 19.76
CA THR A 156 -12.88 1.42 18.52
C THR A 156 -12.44 2.27 17.34
N VAL A 157 -12.30 3.58 17.54
CA VAL A 157 -11.84 4.50 16.48
C VAL A 157 -10.37 4.26 16.18
N ALA A 158 -9.54 4.05 17.20
CA ALA A 158 -8.14 3.67 17.02
C ALA A 158 -8.01 2.38 16.19
N ARG A 159 -8.76 1.32 16.54
CA ARG A 159 -8.80 0.07 15.78
C ARG A 159 -9.25 0.29 14.33
N ALA A 160 -10.29 1.10 14.10
CA ALA A 160 -10.78 1.39 12.76
C ALA A 160 -9.75 2.15 11.89
N LEU A 161 -9.08 3.16 12.46
CA LEU A 161 -8.04 3.93 11.76
C LEU A 161 -6.86 3.05 11.36
N LEU A 162 -6.41 2.20 12.28
CA LEU A 162 -5.32 1.28 12.01
C LEU A 162 -5.74 0.19 11.01
N ALA A 163 -6.96 -0.33 11.14
CA ALA A 163 -7.55 -1.30 10.21
C ALA A 163 -7.81 -0.72 8.81
N ALA A 164 -7.87 0.61 8.65
CA ALA A 164 -7.97 1.24 7.34
C ALA A 164 -6.65 1.21 6.55
N SER A 165 -5.50 1.00 7.22
CA SER A 165 -4.20 0.99 6.56
C SER A 165 -3.87 -0.37 5.96
N PRO A 166 -3.67 -0.49 4.63
CA PRO A 166 -3.21 -1.74 4.02
C PRO A 166 -1.80 -2.14 4.46
N ALA A 167 -0.99 -1.19 4.92
CA ALA A 167 0.34 -1.46 5.46
C ALA A 167 0.27 -2.31 6.74
N ARG A 168 -0.74 -2.07 7.59
CA ARG A 168 -0.95 -2.86 8.81
C ARG A 168 -1.19 -4.33 8.46
N TRP A 169 -2.14 -4.58 7.56
CA TRP A 169 -2.52 -5.93 7.19
C TRP A 169 -1.39 -6.69 6.50
N LEU A 170 -0.63 -6.02 5.62
CA LEU A 170 0.53 -6.63 4.98
C LEU A 170 1.61 -7.01 6.01
N ALA A 171 1.93 -6.10 6.93
CA ALA A 171 2.89 -6.38 7.99
C ALA A 171 2.42 -7.53 8.88
N GLU A 172 1.18 -7.49 9.38
CA GLU A 172 0.58 -8.55 10.21
C GLU A 172 0.64 -9.92 9.50
N TYR A 173 0.36 -9.98 8.20
CA TYR A 173 0.45 -11.22 7.41
C TYR A 173 1.88 -11.76 7.33
N MET A 174 2.84 -10.90 7.00
CA MET A 174 4.25 -11.28 6.89
C MET A 174 4.84 -11.69 8.25
N PHE A 175 4.40 -11.02 9.32
CA PHE A 175 4.74 -11.40 10.69
C PHE A 175 4.21 -12.78 11.05
N ALA A 176 2.93 -13.06 10.77
CA ALA A 176 2.34 -14.36 11.06
C ALA A 176 3.09 -15.51 10.35
N ILE A 177 3.52 -15.31 9.10
CA ILE A 177 4.33 -16.28 8.35
C ILE A 177 5.70 -16.48 9.03
N GLU A 178 6.41 -15.40 9.35
CA GLU A 178 7.73 -15.52 9.95
C GLU A 178 7.64 -16.21 11.31
N LEU A 179 6.62 -15.90 12.12
CA LEU A 179 6.34 -16.53 13.41
C LEU A 179 6.04 -18.03 13.32
N GLY A 180 5.32 -18.46 12.30
CA GLY A 180 5.06 -19.89 12.05
C GLY A 180 6.34 -20.71 11.81
N ALA A 181 7.45 -20.05 11.46
CA ALA A 181 8.74 -20.68 11.22
C ALA A 181 9.74 -20.55 12.41
N PHE A 182 9.33 -19.95 13.54
CA PHE A 182 10.19 -19.84 14.72
C PHE A 182 10.25 -21.15 15.53
N PRO A 183 11.42 -21.47 16.13
CA PRO A 183 11.52 -22.58 17.07
C PRO A 183 10.73 -22.29 18.36
N PRO A 184 10.14 -23.32 19.01
CA PRO A 184 9.35 -23.15 20.23
C PRO A 184 10.05 -22.40 21.38
N SER A 185 11.38 -22.48 21.42
CA SER A 185 12.19 -21.81 22.44
C SER A 185 12.14 -20.28 22.41
N ARG A 186 11.61 -19.67 21.33
CA ARG A 186 11.46 -18.21 21.18
C ARG A 186 10.00 -17.74 21.10
N GLU A 187 9.04 -18.61 21.41
CA GLU A 187 7.60 -18.26 21.36
C GLU A 187 7.24 -17.09 22.29
N LEU A 188 7.84 -17.04 23.50
CA LEU A 188 7.61 -15.95 24.45
C LEU A 188 8.07 -14.58 23.93
N GLU A 189 9.21 -14.53 23.22
CA GLU A 189 9.70 -13.29 22.60
C GLU A 189 8.79 -12.86 21.45
N ALA A 190 8.32 -13.83 20.66
CA ALA A 190 7.37 -13.60 19.58
C ALA A 190 6.02 -13.08 20.07
N ASP A 191 5.49 -13.64 21.16
CA ASP A 191 4.20 -13.23 21.74
C ASP A 191 4.28 -11.83 22.33
N ALA A 192 5.37 -11.50 23.03
CA ALA A 192 5.59 -10.15 23.56
C ALA A 192 5.59 -9.07 22.46
N GLU A 193 6.11 -9.40 21.28
CA GLU A 193 6.19 -8.48 20.15
C GLU A 193 4.87 -8.42 19.35
N LEU A 194 4.15 -9.54 19.22
CA LEU A 194 2.79 -9.53 18.70
C LEU A 194 1.87 -8.66 19.56
N ASP A 195 1.98 -8.78 20.88
CA ASP A 195 1.22 -7.96 21.83
C ASP A 195 1.62 -6.48 21.71
N PHE A 196 2.91 -6.20 21.56
CA PHE A 196 3.42 -4.84 21.35
C PHE A 196 2.79 -4.20 20.10
N TYR A 197 2.79 -4.89 18.96
CA TYR A 197 2.19 -4.38 17.72
C TYR A 197 0.67 -4.58 17.62
N SER A 198 0.06 -5.28 18.59
CA SER A 198 -1.33 -5.71 18.57
C SER A 198 -1.70 -6.51 17.29
N TYR A 199 -0.79 -7.38 16.87
CA TYR A 199 -0.92 -8.27 15.72
C TYR A 199 -1.52 -9.62 16.12
N ARG A 200 -2.19 -10.30 15.19
CA ARG A 200 -2.80 -11.60 15.45
C ARG A 200 -1.95 -12.71 14.87
N ARG A 201 -1.67 -13.73 15.69
CA ARG A 201 -0.89 -14.92 15.30
C ARG A 201 -1.64 -15.81 14.30
N ASP A 202 -2.92 -16.07 14.54
CA ASP A 202 -3.64 -17.18 13.89
C ASP A 202 -4.57 -16.77 12.75
N ALA A 203 -4.35 -15.61 12.14
CA ALA A 203 -5.32 -14.99 11.23
C ALA A 203 -4.84 -14.73 9.79
N PRO A 204 -3.94 -15.53 9.16
CA PRO A 204 -3.49 -15.23 7.80
C PRO A 204 -4.67 -15.16 6.83
N SER A 205 -5.65 -16.06 6.93
CA SER A 205 -6.85 -16.04 6.08
C SER A 205 -7.67 -14.75 6.22
N ILE A 206 -7.89 -14.27 7.44
CA ILE A 206 -8.65 -13.03 7.71
C ILE A 206 -7.89 -11.83 7.15
N VAL A 207 -6.56 -11.82 7.33
CA VAL A 207 -5.69 -10.75 6.85
C VAL A 207 -5.63 -10.71 5.32
N SER A 208 -5.58 -11.87 4.65
CA SER A 208 -5.70 -11.96 3.18
C SER A 208 -7.00 -11.35 2.69
N TRP A 209 -8.13 -11.70 3.31
CA TRP A 209 -9.43 -11.15 2.94
C TRP A 209 -9.51 -9.63 3.18
N ALA A 210 -8.93 -9.13 4.26
CA ALA A 210 -8.87 -7.70 4.53
C ALA A 210 -8.11 -6.93 3.44
N LEU A 211 -6.95 -7.44 2.99
CA LEU A 211 -6.18 -6.85 1.88
C LEU A 211 -6.97 -6.83 0.57
N ILE A 212 -7.66 -7.92 0.25
CA ILE A 212 -8.50 -8.01 -0.96
C ILE A 212 -9.65 -6.99 -0.88
N LEU A 213 -10.36 -6.94 0.25
CA LEU A 213 -11.47 -6.02 0.47
C LEU A 213 -11.01 -4.56 0.37
N GLN A 214 -9.86 -4.21 0.96
CA GLN A 214 -9.28 -2.87 0.82
C GLN A 214 -8.93 -2.55 -0.63
N GLY A 215 -8.37 -3.51 -1.37
CA GLY A 215 -8.13 -3.37 -2.81
C GLY A 215 -9.38 -3.02 -3.58
N ILE A 216 -10.48 -3.75 -3.34
CA ILE A 216 -11.79 -3.50 -3.95
C ILE A 216 -12.32 -2.11 -3.57
N VAL A 217 -12.24 -1.73 -2.30
CA VAL A 217 -12.71 -0.42 -1.82
C VAL A 217 -11.93 0.71 -2.47
N PHE A 218 -10.60 0.64 -2.52
CA PHE A 218 -9.79 1.67 -3.15
C PHE A 218 -10.00 1.76 -4.67
N ASP A 219 -10.21 0.62 -5.34
CA ASP A 219 -10.56 0.62 -6.77
C ASP A 219 -11.96 1.19 -7.02
N ALA A 220 -12.93 0.93 -6.14
CA ALA A 220 -14.25 1.53 -6.21
C ALA A 220 -14.18 3.05 -6.01
N LEU A 221 -13.37 3.52 -5.06
CA LEU A 221 -13.11 4.94 -4.84
C LEU A 221 -12.41 5.58 -6.03
N ALA A 222 -11.46 4.90 -6.65
CA ALA A 222 -10.81 5.38 -7.88
C ALA A 222 -11.84 5.47 -9.02
N LEU A 223 -12.65 4.44 -9.25
CA LEU A 223 -13.70 4.48 -10.25
C LEU A 223 -14.70 5.63 -10.00
N ALA A 224 -15.12 5.82 -8.75
CA ALA A 224 -15.98 6.94 -8.36
C ALA A 224 -15.31 8.30 -8.63
N ALA A 225 -14.03 8.45 -8.28
CA ALA A 225 -13.26 9.64 -8.58
C ALA A 225 -13.18 9.91 -10.09
N MET A 226 -13.00 8.86 -10.92
CA MET A 226 -13.02 8.97 -12.38
C MET A 226 -14.39 9.37 -12.93
N MET A 227 -15.48 8.98 -12.27
CA MET A 227 -16.82 9.40 -12.69
C MET A 227 -17.11 10.86 -12.36
N LEU A 228 -16.65 11.31 -11.17
CA LEU A 228 -17.01 12.62 -10.61
C LEU A 228 -16.04 13.76 -11.00
N LEU A 229 -14.76 13.47 -11.25
CA LEU A 229 -13.72 14.49 -11.45
C LEU A 229 -13.41 14.74 -12.94
N HIS A 230 -14.00 15.76 -13.57
CA HIS A 230 -13.67 16.14 -14.96
C HIS A 230 -12.44 17.06 -15.05
N ARG A 231 -11.26 16.45 -15.04
CA ARG A 231 -9.96 17.15 -15.07
C ARG A 231 -9.64 17.99 -16.32
N PRO A 232 -10.01 17.62 -17.57
CA PRO A 232 -9.67 18.43 -18.74
C PRO A 232 -10.37 19.81 -18.79
N GLU A 233 -11.44 20.02 -18.02
CA GLU A 233 -12.09 21.33 -17.88
C GLU A 233 -11.45 22.18 -16.79
N GLN A 234 -11.03 21.59 -15.66
CA GLN A 234 -10.36 22.31 -14.58
C GLN A 234 -9.03 22.96 -15.01
N ASN A 235 -8.20 22.26 -15.80
CA ASN A 235 -6.95 22.84 -16.30
C ASN A 235 -7.18 23.94 -17.34
N ARG A 236 -8.21 23.83 -18.20
CA ARG A 236 -8.59 24.92 -19.12
C ARG A 236 -9.12 26.14 -18.37
N ALA A 237 -9.91 25.93 -17.33
CA ALA A 237 -10.43 27.02 -16.49
C ALA A 237 -9.30 27.75 -15.76
N LYS A 238 -8.38 27.02 -15.12
CA LYS A 238 -7.20 27.59 -14.47
C LYS A 238 -6.27 28.33 -15.44
N TRP A 239 -6.05 27.79 -16.64
CA TRP A 239 -5.21 28.45 -17.64
C TRP A 239 -5.86 29.75 -18.16
N LYS A 240 -7.19 29.75 -18.37
CA LYS A 240 -7.94 30.95 -18.73
C LYS A 240 -7.87 32.04 -17.67
N THR A 241 -7.94 31.70 -16.37
CA THR A 241 -7.76 32.69 -15.30
C THR A 241 -6.33 33.22 -15.23
N VAL A 242 -5.31 32.34 -15.28
CA VAL A 242 -3.91 32.77 -15.23
C VAL A 242 -3.54 33.68 -16.41
N VAL A 243 -4.05 33.40 -17.61
CA VAL A 243 -3.80 34.26 -18.77
C VAL A 243 -4.61 35.55 -18.73
N LYS A 244 -5.83 35.52 -18.20
CA LYS A 244 -6.61 36.74 -17.98
C LYS A 244 -5.92 37.67 -16.97
N ASP A 245 -5.33 37.13 -15.91
CA ASP A 245 -4.59 37.90 -14.90
C ASP A 245 -3.27 38.45 -15.45
N ARG A 246 -2.58 37.73 -16.34
CA ARG A 246 -1.34 38.21 -17.00
C ARG A 246 -1.57 39.24 -18.10
N LEU A 247 -2.77 39.31 -18.67
CA LEU A 247 -3.13 40.31 -19.69
C LEU A 247 -3.75 41.57 -19.08
N ALA A 248 -3.99 41.59 -17.76
CA ALA A 248 -4.53 42.73 -17.02
C ALA A 248 -3.46 43.62 -16.37
N HIS A 249 -2.17 43.28 -16.57
CA HIS A 249 -1.00 44.04 -16.14
C HIS A 249 -0.12 44.37 -17.35
#